data_AF-A0AAX4JCP5-F1
#
_entry.id   AF-A0AAX4JCP5-F1
#
_cell.length_a   1.000
_cell.length_b   1.000
_cell.length_c   1.000
_cell.angle_alpha   90.00
_cell.angle_beta   90.00
_cell.angle_gamma   90.00
#
_symmetry.space_group_name_H-M   'P 1'
#
loop_
_entity.id
_entity.type
_entity.pdbx_description
1 polymer ?
#
loop_
_entity_poly.entity_id
_entity_poly.type
_entity_poly.pdbx_seq_one_letter_code
_entity_poly.pdbx_strand_id
1 'polypeptide(L)'
;MKNFLDAVIILSLKFFDALLSHESSLTTSQVISPFSYLHVISLLANGSDKEQYLGCIKKLGFEADIDKFYEHFMKLNNKLNTHKEFNSFLCVKNYLIHRKDFEIKNEFKTSSTERFGLTIFDFDPLVHKEKANEISKKIAADTDNIIKRAFQDLNPDICTLILNIICLKLTWKHKFDSCEMREFHKLPENKTVCKEKESKSSDPEVVLQNFMKQGEKKKYWSLENEDFIAIEMPYKDSSLSFVALMPKNLNNWEIVKKEFCSLEGFKNVFSKMKFQYTDPIFPEFQFESEIDILKSAKLTDINETLNNLAINNMMEGVKKANFKINQKILIDVNENGTLATVATTGTCFDGGPKQWLELEFNQPMLFSIVMKDKSREEILPIIMGNYMGPEKKKELK
;
A
#
# COMPACT_ATOMS: atom_id res chain seq x y z
N MET A 1 -15.26 -10.78 -14.30
CA MET A 1 -14.44 -10.42 -13.11
C MET A 1 -12.99 -10.88 -13.20
N LYS A 2 -12.65 -12.11 -13.60
CA LYS A 2 -11.25 -12.59 -13.68
C LYS A 2 -10.31 -11.65 -14.47
N ASN A 3 -10.69 -11.26 -15.69
CA ASN A 3 -9.91 -10.31 -16.50
C ASN A 3 -9.70 -8.95 -15.81
N PHE A 4 -10.71 -8.47 -15.08
CA PHE A 4 -10.61 -7.23 -14.31
C PHE A 4 -9.61 -7.38 -13.15
N LEU A 5 -9.68 -8.48 -12.40
CA LEU A 5 -8.76 -8.72 -11.28
C LEU A 5 -7.32 -8.92 -11.75
N ASP A 6 -7.09 -9.67 -12.84
CA ASP A 6 -5.76 -9.78 -13.44
C ASP A 6 -5.24 -8.39 -13.88
N ALA A 7 -6.08 -7.54 -14.45
CA ALA A 7 -5.71 -6.16 -14.79
C ALA A 7 -5.36 -5.32 -13.54
N VAL A 8 -6.12 -5.43 -12.45
CA VAL A 8 -5.79 -4.76 -11.18
C VAL A 8 -4.46 -5.27 -10.64
N ILE A 9 -4.20 -6.59 -10.65
CA ILE A 9 -2.93 -7.15 -10.18
C ILE A 9 -1.78 -6.63 -11.03
N ILE A 10 -1.87 -6.73 -12.37
CA ILE A 10 -0.83 -6.23 -13.28
C ILE A 10 -0.55 -4.75 -13.03
N LEU A 11 -1.60 -3.93 -12.88
CA LEU A 11 -1.45 -2.51 -12.58
C LEU A 11 -0.74 -2.27 -11.24
N SER A 12 -1.11 -3.04 -10.22
CA SER A 12 -0.52 -2.99 -8.88
C SER A 12 0.99 -3.26 -8.92
N LEU A 13 1.36 -4.35 -9.60
CA LEU A 13 2.74 -4.78 -9.72
C LEU A 13 3.59 -3.79 -10.52
N LYS A 14 3.05 -3.26 -11.63
CA LYS A 14 3.72 -2.20 -12.42
C LYS A 14 3.94 -0.92 -11.61
N PHE A 15 2.93 -0.51 -10.84
CA PHE A 15 3.05 0.68 -10.00
C PHE A 15 4.08 0.50 -8.89
N PHE A 16 4.12 -0.68 -8.28
CA PHE A 16 5.13 -0.99 -7.28
C PHE A 16 6.54 -1.07 -7.86
N ASP A 17 6.73 -1.70 -9.03
CA ASP A 17 8.03 -1.73 -9.72
C ASP A 17 8.53 -0.32 -10.08
N ALA A 18 7.61 0.55 -10.49
CA ALA A 18 7.90 1.96 -10.76
C ALA A 18 8.37 2.71 -9.50
N LEU A 19 7.81 2.39 -8.33
CA LEU A 19 8.24 2.94 -7.05
C LEU A 19 9.64 2.45 -6.65
N LEU A 20 9.86 1.13 -6.69
CA LEU A 20 11.15 0.46 -6.37
C LEU A 20 12.28 0.78 -7.36
N SER A 21 11.96 1.52 -8.40
CA SER A 21 12.87 1.93 -9.44
C SER A 21 13.46 3.32 -9.19
N HIS A 22 12.96 4.04 -8.19
CA HIS A 22 13.49 5.33 -7.77
C HIS A 22 14.77 5.13 -6.97
N GLU A 23 15.82 5.92 -7.19
CA GLU A 23 17.13 5.71 -6.52
C GLU A 23 17.03 5.69 -4.99
N SER A 24 16.12 6.51 -4.43
CA SER A 24 15.85 6.55 -2.99
C SER A 24 15.28 5.24 -2.43
N SER A 25 14.57 4.44 -3.23
CA SER A 25 13.92 3.20 -2.77
C SER A 25 14.90 2.12 -2.30
N LEU A 26 16.19 2.23 -2.68
CA LEU A 26 17.25 1.36 -2.18
C LEU A 26 17.71 1.69 -0.75
N THR A 27 17.28 2.82 -0.19
CA THR A 27 17.70 3.30 1.14
C THR A 27 16.54 3.72 2.03
N THR A 28 15.37 3.99 1.46
CA THR A 28 14.17 4.43 2.17
C THR A 28 13.04 3.41 2.08
N SER A 29 12.39 3.13 3.21
CA SER A 29 11.17 2.32 3.25
C SER A 29 10.01 3.11 2.64
N GLN A 30 9.25 2.47 1.73
CA GLN A 30 8.12 3.10 1.05
C GLN A 30 6.95 2.12 1.01
N VAL A 31 5.74 2.68 0.97
CA VAL A 31 4.51 1.88 0.87
C VAL A 31 3.52 2.58 -0.04
N ILE A 32 2.83 1.80 -0.85
CA ILE A 32 1.75 2.22 -1.74
C ILE A 32 0.53 1.33 -1.55
N SER A 33 -0.63 1.85 -1.96
CA SER A 33 -1.85 1.08 -2.07
C SER A 33 -2.37 1.10 -3.50
N PRO A 34 -2.18 0.00 -4.26
CA PRO A 34 -2.80 -0.15 -5.56
C PRO A 34 -4.32 -0.09 -5.52
N PHE A 35 -4.93 -0.55 -4.43
CA PHE A 35 -6.36 -0.46 -4.23
C PHE A 35 -6.85 1.00 -4.14
N SER A 36 -6.15 1.84 -3.37
CA SER A 36 -6.38 3.28 -3.31
C SER A 36 -6.22 3.95 -4.70
N TYR A 37 -5.23 3.53 -5.48
CA TYR A 37 -5.06 4.03 -6.85
C TYR A 37 -6.26 3.70 -7.74
N LEU A 38 -6.84 2.50 -7.59
CA LEU A 38 -8.06 2.10 -8.31
C LEU A 38 -9.27 2.98 -7.93
N HIS A 39 -9.41 3.37 -6.66
CA HIS A 39 -10.43 4.33 -6.24
C HIS A 39 -10.27 5.69 -6.94
N VAL A 40 -9.03 6.20 -7.01
CA VAL A 40 -8.77 7.49 -7.65
C VAL A 40 -9.02 7.44 -9.15
N ILE A 41 -8.55 6.39 -9.84
CA ILE A 41 -8.83 6.19 -11.26
C ILE A 41 -10.35 6.13 -11.50
N SER A 42 -11.08 5.38 -10.68
CA SER A 42 -12.54 5.28 -10.77
C SER A 42 -13.26 6.60 -10.48
N LEU A 43 -12.71 7.44 -9.60
CA LEU A 43 -13.25 8.75 -9.33
C LEU A 43 -13.03 9.71 -10.51
N LEU A 44 -11.81 9.71 -11.08
CA LEU A 44 -11.49 10.50 -12.27
C LEU A 44 -12.37 10.10 -13.45
N ALA A 45 -12.58 8.80 -13.65
CA ALA A 45 -13.51 8.25 -14.61
C ALA A 45 -14.88 8.92 -14.61
N ASN A 46 -15.39 9.15 -13.40
CA ASN A 46 -16.73 9.65 -13.19
C ASN A 46 -16.82 11.15 -13.50
N GLY A 47 -15.70 11.86 -13.39
CA GLY A 47 -15.58 13.29 -13.65
C GLY A 47 -15.09 13.64 -15.05
N SER A 48 -14.80 12.66 -15.89
CA SER A 48 -14.11 12.85 -17.16
C SER A 48 -14.95 12.56 -18.39
N ASP A 49 -14.45 13.01 -19.54
CA ASP A 49 -15.00 12.61 -20.82
C ASP A 49 -14.94 11.08 -21.00
N LYS A 50 -16.06 10.47 -21.40
CA LYS A 50 -16.21 9.01 -21.45
C LYS A 50 -15.29 8.39 -22.49
N GLU A 51 -15.12 8.99 -23.67
CA GLU A 51 -14.28 8.43 -24.73
C GLU A 51 -12.79 8.49 -24.36
N GLN A 52 -12.36 9.64 -23.82
CA GLN A 52 -10.99 9.79 -23.33
C GLN A 52 -10.69 8.77 -22.23
N TYR A 53 -11.59 8.64 -21.26
CA TYR A 53 -11.40 7.72 -20.14
C TYR A 53 -11.42 6.24 -20.56
N LEU A 54 -12.27 5.85 -21.53
CA LEU A 54 -12.25 4.50 -22.12
C LEU A 54 -10.88 4.18 -22.72
N GLY A 55 -10.26 5.15 -23.42
CA GLY A 55 -8.88 5.05 -23.88
C GLY A 55 -7.88 4.84 -22.73
N CYS A 56 -8.08 5.53 -21.60
CA CYS A 56 -7.23 5.41 -20.41
C CYS A 56 -7.29 4.00 -19.80
N ILE A 57 -8.49 3.50 -19.47
CA ILE A 57 -8.62 2.19 -18.81
C ILE A 57 -8.20 1.04 -19.71
N LYS A 58 -8.34 1.19 -21.04
CA LYS A 58 -7.80 0.23 -22.00
C LYS A 58 -6.28 0.15 -21.93
N LYS A 59 -5.57 1.28 -21.80
CA LYS A 59 -4.11 1.32 -21.59
C LYS A 59 -3.70 0.69 -20.25
N LEU A 60 -4.58 0.77 -19.24
CA LEU A 60 -4.40 0.12 -17.94
C LEU A 60 -4.70 -1.39 -17.98
N GLY A 61 -5.13 -1.93 -19.12
CA GLY A 61 -5.42 -3.35 -19.30
C GLY A 61 -6.86 -3.77 -18.97
N PHE A 62 -7.74 -2.82 -18.67
CA PHE A 62 -9.17 -3.11 -18.46
C PHE A 62 -9.93 -3.20 -19.79
N GLU A 63 -11.08 -3.87 -19.75
CA GLU A 63 -12.04 -3.82 -20.85
C GLU A 63 -12.50 -2.37 -21.07
N ALA A 64 -12.61 -1.96 -22.34
CA ALA A 64 -13.09 -0.63 -22.71
C ALA A 64 -14.61 -0.53 -22.59
N ASP A 65 -15.11 -0.76 -21.39
CA ASP A 65 -16.53 -0.74 -21.01
C ASP A 65 -16.63 -0.14 -19.60
N ILE A 66 -17.09 1.12 -19.54
CA ILE A 66 -17.11 1.91 -18.31
C ILE A 66 -18.11 1.35 -17.29
N ASP A 67 -19.23 0.80 -17.77
CA ASP A 67 -20.30 0.31 -16.92
C ASP A 67 -19.89 -1.01 -16.27
N LYS A 68 -19.26 -1.91 -17.04
CA LYS A 68 -18.62 -3.12 -16.49
C LYS A 68 -17.45 -2.79 -15.56
N PHE A 69 -16.66 -1.76 -15.87
CA PHE A 69 -15.57 -1.32 -15.01
C PHE A 69 -16.11 -0.92 -13.64
N TYR A 70 -17.14 -0.08 -13.59
CA TYR A 70 -17.78 0.32 -12.33
C TYR A 70 -18.46 -0.85 -11.62
N GLU A 71 -19.15 -1.73 -12.34
CA GLU A 71 -19.78 -2.91 -11.74
C GLU A 71 -18.74 -3.77 -11.01
N HIS A 72 -17.61 -4.07 -11.67
CA HIS A 72 -16.54 -4.85 -11.08
C HIS A 72 -15.84 -4.11 -9.93
N PHE A 73 -15.58 -2.81 -10.08
CA PHE A 73 -15.01 -1.97 -9.03
C PHE A 73 -15.91 -1.98 -7.78
N MET A 74 -17.22 -1.76 -7.94
CA MET A 74 -18.17 -1.73 -6.82
C MET A 74 -18.26 -3.08 -6.12
N LYS A 75 -18.26 -4.19 -6.87
CA LYS A 75 -18.21 -5.54 -6.29
C LYS A 75 -16.93 -5.75 -5.45
N LEU A 76 -15.79 -5.33 -5.97
CA LEU A 76 -14.51 -5.41 -5.26
C LEU A 76 -14.50 -4.52 -4.00
N ASN A 77 -14.93 -3.26 -4.13
CA ASN A 77 -15.00 -2.30 -3.04
C ASN A 77 -15.94 -2.79 -1.92
N ASN A 78 -17.09 -3.37 -2.27
CA ASN A 78 -18.01 -3.93 -1.30
C ASN A 78 -17.39 -5.15 -0.58
N LYS A 79 -16.72 -6.05 -1.30
CA LYS A 79 -16.02 -7.20 -0.70
C LYS A 79 -14.98 -6.76 0.35
N LEU A 80 -14.28 -5.66 0.08
CA LEU A 80 -13.25 -5.11 0.97
C LEU A 80 -13.83 -4.30 2.14
N ASN A 81 -14.95 -3.59 1.95
CA ASN A 81 -15.60 -2.79 2.99
C ASN A 81 -16.48 -3.61 3.96
N THR A 82 -16.84 -4.85 3.62
CA THR A 82 -17.63 -5.74 4.50
C THR A 82 -16.83 -6.34 5.66
N HIS A 83 -15.52 -6.14 5.72
CA HIS A 83 -14.67 -6.62 6.82
C HIS A 83 -14.62 -5.63 7.99
N LYS A 84 -15.77 -5.36 8.62
CA LYS A 84 -15.90 -4.61 9.88
C LYS A 84 -16.23 -5.54 11.06
N GLU A 85 -15.62 -6.72 11.10
CA GLU A 85 -15.83 -7.65 12.21
C GLU A 85 -14.61 -7.64 13.14
N PHE A 86 -14.87 -7.50 14.46
CA PHE A 86 -13.91 -7.73 15.55
C PHE A 86 -12.58 -6.94 15.50
N ASN A 87 -12.65 -5.59 15.54
CA ASN A 87 -11.48 -4.69 15.70
C ASN A 87 -10.43 -4.72 14.57
N SER A 88 -10.71 -5.41 13.46
CA SER A 88 -9.95 -5.31 12.22
C SER A 88 -10.78 -4.58 11.17
N PHE A 89 -10.28 -3.48 10.62
CA PHE A 89 -10.96 -2.75 9.54
C PHE A 89 -9.97 -2.20 8.51
N LEU A 90 -10.39 -2.28 7.26
CA LEU A 90 -9.85 -1.51 6.14
C LEU A 90 -10.81 -0.34 5.90
N CYS A 91 -10.28 0.88 5.94
CA CYS A 91 -11.04 2.09 5.69
C CYS A 91 -10.40 2.85 4.52
N VAL A 92 -11.18 3.06 3.46
CA VAL A 92 -10.80 3.94 2.35
C VAL A 92 -11.67 5.18 2.41
N LYS A 93 -11.03 6.36 2.46
CA LYS A 93 -11.69 7.66 2.47
C LYS A 93 -11.24 8.47 1.26
N ASN A 94 -12.22 8.99 0.53
CA ASN A 94 -12.00 9.81 -0.65
C ASN A 94 -12.45 11.23 -0.34
N TYR A 95 -11.55 12.19 -0.53
CA TYR A 95 -11.84 13.62 -0.36
C TYR A 95 -11.54 14.36 -1.66
N LEU A 96 -12.44 15.25 -2.05
CA LEU A 96 -12.20 16.24 -3.09
C LEU A 96 -12.29 17.62 -2.46
N ILE A 97 -11.19 18.37 -2.55
CA ILE A 97 -11.07 19.72 -2.00
C ILE A 97 -10.90 20.66 -3.19
N HIS A 98 -11.85 21.55 -3.42
CA HIS A 98 -11.82 22.45 -4.57
C HIS A 98 -11.87 23.92 -4.17
N ARG A 99 -11.32 24.78 -5.01
CA ARG A 99 -11.46 26.24 -4.81
C ARG A 99 -12.91 26.63 -5.07
N LYS A 100 -13.47 27.48 -4.21
CA LYS A 100 -14.88 27.90 -4.30
C LYS A 100 -15.25 28.59 -5.61
N ASP A 101 -14.25 29.14 -6.32
CA ASP A 101 -14.44 29.81 -7.62
C ASP A 101 -14.79 28.84 -8.75
N PHE A 102 -14.65 27.53 -8.52
CA PHE A 102 -14.96 26.50 -9.48
C PHE A 102 -16.15 25.67 -9.00
N GLU A 103 -17.24 25.71 -9.77
CA GLU A 103 -18.45 24.96 -9.47
C GLU A 103 -18.29 23.48 -9.85
N ILE A 104 -18.50 22.58 -8.89
CA ILE A 104 -18.58 21.14 -9.12
C ILE A 104 -20.00 20.79 -9.59
N LYS A 105 -20.12 20.04 -10.69
CA LYS A 105 -21.42 19.60 -11.23
C LYS A 105 -22.16 18.69 -10.27
N ASN A 106 -23.47 18.91 -10.11
CA ASN A 106 -24.28 18.16 -9.16
C ASN A 106 -24.37 16.66 -9.51
N GLU A 107 -24.42 16.30 -10.79
CA GLU A 107 -24.41 14.91 -11.23
C GLU A 107 -23.14 14.17 -10.77
N PHE A 108 -21.99 14.85 -10.85
CA PHE A 108 -20.72 14.31 -10.35
C PHE A 108 -20.71 14.21 -8.83
N LYS A 109 -21.20 15.22 -8.09
CA LYS A 109 -21.29 15.17 -6.62
C LYS A 109 -22.10 13.95 -6.17
N THR A 110 -23.30 13.79 -6.70
CA THR A 110 -24.22 12.72 -6.32
C THR A 110 -23.62 11.36 -6.63
N SER A 111 -23.23 11.12 -7.89
CA SER A 111 -22.69 9.83 -8.31
C SER A 111 -21.38 9.47 -7.61
N SER A 112 -20.48 10.43 -7.38
CA SER A 112 -19.22 10.18 -6.69
C SER A 112 -19.40 9.92 -5.19
N THR A 113 -20.37 10.57 -4.55
CA THR A 113 -20.70 10.34 -3.14
C THR A 113 -21.29 8.94 -2.96
N GLU A 114 -22.25 8.55 -3.80
CA GLU A 114 -22.94 7.25 -3.72
C GLU A 114 -22.01 6.07 -4.05
N ARG A 115 -21.17 6.20 -5.09
CA ARG A 115 -20.31 5.11 -5.57
C ARG A 115 -18.99 5.00 -4.83
N PHE A 116 -18.37 6.12 -4.47
CA PHE A 116 -16.99 6.15 -3.95
C PHE A 116 -16.90 6.66 -2.51
N GLY A 117 -18.02 7.04 -1.88
CA GLY A 117 -18.00 7.66 -0.55
C GLY A 117 -17.24 8.98 -0.55
N LEU A 118 -17.26 9.72 -1.66
CA LEU A 118 -16.53 10.98 -1.81
C LEU A 118 -17.10 12.02 -0.85
N THR A 119 -16.23 12.61 -0.03
CA THR A 119 -16.54 13.81 0.75
C THR A 119 -15.95 15.02 0.05
N ILE A 120 -16.79 16.05 -0.18
CA ILE A 120 -16.39 17.23 -0.94
C ILE A 120 -16.29 18.43 0.00
N PHE A 121 -15.19 19.17 -0.11
CA PHE A 121 -14.98 20.46 0.55
C PHE A 121 -14.69 21.52 -0.49
N ASP A 122 -15.16 22.73 -0.24
CA ASP A 122 -14.68 23.93 -0.89
C ASP A 122 -13.69 24.69 0.01
N PHE A 123 -12.92 25.60 -0.58
CA PHE A 123 -12.14 26.55 0.19
C PHE A 123 -12.02 27.90 -0.51
N ASP A 124 -11.96 28.96 0.29
CA ASP A 124 -11.54 30.28 -0.14
C ASP A 124 -10.01 30.38 -0.01
N PRO A 125 -9.26 30.73 -1.08
CA PRO A 125 -7.82 30.94 -1.05
C PRO A 125 -7.33 31.88 0.06
N LEU A 126 -8.14 32.86 0.47
CA LEU A 126 -7.78 33.83 1.49
C LEU A 126 -7.70 33.23 2.90
N VAL A 127 -8.42 32.14 3.16
CA VAL A 127 -8.45 31.42 4.46
C VAL A 127 -7.94 29.99 4.35
N HIS A 128 -7.05 29.73 3.38
CA HIS A 128 -6.54 28.40 3.04
C HIS A 128 -5.95 27.62 4.24
N LYS A 129 -5.30 28.30 5.20
CA LYS A 129 -4.76 27.68 6.43
C LYS A 129 -5.84 27.26 7.43
N GLU A 130 -6.87 28.08 7.60
CA GLU A 130 -7.99 27.78 8.50
C GLU A 130 -8.78 26.58 7.96
N LYS A 131 -9.06 26.59 6.65
CA LYS A 131 -9.74 25.47 6.00
C LYS A 131 -8.91 24.19 6.03
N ALA A 132 -7.58 24.30 5.93
CA ALA A 132 -6.70 23.14 6.07
C ALA A 132 -6.80 22.47 7.45
N ASN A 133 -6.90 23.27 8.51
CA ASN A 133 -7.09 22.75 9.87
C ASN A 133 -8.48 22.14 10.06
N GLU A 134 -9.53 22.75 9.50
CA GLU A 134 -10.90 22.22 9.54
C GLU A 134 -10.98 20.84 8.86
N ILE A 135 -10.48 20.75 7.62
CA ILE A 135 -10.50 19.49 6.86
C ILE A 135 -9.62 18.44 7.55
N SER A 136 -8.45 18.82 8.09
CA SER A 136 -7.60 17.90 8.85
C SER A 136 -8.30 17.35 10.10
N LYS A 137 -9.08 18.17 10.83
CA LYS A 137 -9.89 17.67 11.97
C LYS A 137 -10.94 16.67 11.54
N LYS A 138 -11.60 16.91 10.40
CA LYS A 138 -12.59 15.99 9.85
C LYS A 138 -11.94 14.67 9.39
N ILE A 139 -10.78 14.74 8.72
CA ILE A 139 -10.00 13.56 8.36
C ILE A 139 -9.55 12.77 9.60
N ALA A 140 -9.08 13.45 10.65
CA ALA A 140 -8.71 12.79 11.89
C ALA A 140 -9.89 12.04 12.51
N ALA A 141 -11.08 12.65 12.55
CA ALA A 141 -12.29 11.98 13.02
C ALA A 141 -12.70 10.79 12.12
N ASP A 142 -12.60 10.93 10.80
CA ASP A 142 -12.95 9.88 9.84
C ASP A 142 -11.97 8.69 9.83
N THR A 143 -10.78 8.87 10.41
CA THR A 143 -9.69 7.89 10.44
C THR A 143 -9.37 7.40 11.85
N ASP A 144 -10.27 7.61 12.83
CA ASP A 144 -10.06 7.26 14.24
C ASP A 144 -8.75 7.80 14.81
N ASN A 145 -8.37 9.01 14.39
CA ASN A 145 -7.14 9.72 14.74
C ASN A 145 -5.83 9.04 14.28
N ILE A 146 -5.90 8.09 13.34
CA ILE A 146 -4.72 7.52 12.68
C ILE A 146 -4.01 8.63 11.89
N ILE A 147 -4.76 9.40 11.09
CA ILE A 147 -4.22 10.57 10.38
C ILE A 147 -4.60 11.84 11.14
N LYS A 148 -3.72 12.27 12.06
CA LYS A 148 -3.94 13.45 12.90
C LYS A 148 -3.91 14.76 12.13
N ARG A 149 -3.03 14.85 11.11
CA ARG A 149 -2.89 16.03 10.25
C ARG A 149 -2.60 15.59 8.83
N ALA A 150 -3.53 15.89 7.92
CA ALA A 150 -3.41 15.52 6.52
C ALA A 150 -2.51 16.50 5.76
N PHE A 151 -2.61 17.79 6.07
CA PHE A 151 -1.80 18.85 5.45
C PHE A 151 -1.66 20.05 6.40
N GLN A 152 -0.61 20.84 6.19
CA GLN A 152 -0.37 22.04 6.99
C GLN A 152 -1.18 23.23 6.49
N ASP A 153 -1.27 23.37 5.17
CA ASP A 153 -2.04 24.36 4.44
C ASP A 153 -2.60 23.75 3.14
N LEU A 154 -3.56 24.45 2.53
CA LEU A 154 -3.96 24.22 1.15
C LEU A 154 -3.19 25.19 0.26
N ASN A 155 -2.64 24.72 -0.85
CA ASN A 155 -2.02 25.60 -1.82
C ASN A 155 -3.11 26.47 -2.49
N PRO A 156 -3.08 27.81 -2.34
CA PRO A 156 -4.10 28.72 -2.90
C PRO A 156 -4.25 28.64 -4.44
N ASP A 157 -3.20 28.19 -5.14
CA ASP A 157 -3.15 28.16 -6.60
C ASP A 157 -3.80 26.92 -7.21
N ILE A 158 -4.15 25.90 -6.40
CA ILE A 158 -4.77 24.68 -6.91
C ILE A 158 -6.25 24.91 -7.23
N CYS A 159 -6.71 24.37 -8.35
CA CYS A 159 -8.14 24.32 -8.65
C CYS A 159 -8.84 23.24 -7.82
N THR A 160 -8.21 22.07 -7.70
CA THR A 160 -8.75 20.88 -7.04
C THR A 160 -7.62 20.00 -6.50
N LEU A 161 -7.86 19.35 -5.37
CA LEU A 161 -7.03 18.31 -4.76
C LEU A 161 -7.90 17.06 -4.54
N ILE A 162 -7.43 15.92 -5.01
CA ILE A 162 -8.01 14.62 -4.69
C ILE A 162 -7.09 13.96 -3.66
N LEU A 163 -7.63 13.72 -2.47
CA LEU A 163 -6.93 13.06 -1.39
C LEU A 163 -7.59 11.70 -1.15
N ASN A 164 -6.85 10.63 -1.40
CA ASN A 164 -7.26 9.29 -1.00
C ASN A 164 -6.45 8.86 0.22
N ILE A 165 -7.18 8.42 1.23
CA ILE A 165 -6.63 7.90 2.47
C ILE A 165 -7.03 6.44 2.61
N ILE A 166 -6.04 5.59 2.85
CA ILE A 166 -6.24 4.22 3.27
C ILE A 166 -5.73 4.06 4.70
N CYS A 167 -6.60 3.62 5.59
CA CYS A 167 -6.26 3.26 6.95
C CYS A 167 -6.54 1.78 7.13
N LEU A 168 -5.56 1.07 7.67
CA LEU A 168 -5.64 -0.35 7.89
C LEU A 168 -5.27 -0.64 9.34
N LYS A 169 -6.21 -1.28 10.03
CA LYS A 169 -6.05 -1.79 11.39
C LYS A 169 -6.43 -3.26 11.34
N LEU A 170 -5.46 -4.16 11.47
CA LEU A 170 -5.63 -5.60 11.41
C LEU A 170 -4.89 -6.25 12.57
N THR A 171 -5.47 -7.29 13.14
CA THR A 171 -4.84 -8.07 14.23
C THR A 171 -4.31 -9.38 13.67
N TRP A 172 -3.11 -9.82 14.05
CA TRP A 172 -2.58 -11.12 13.63
C TRP A 172 -3.50 -12.27 14.08
N LYS A 173 -3.65 -13.29 13.23
CA LYS A 173 -4.32 -14.54 13.65
C LYS A 173 -3.54 -15.23 14.78
N HIS A 174 -2.22 -15.13 14.73
CA HIS A 174 -1.29 -15.62 15.74
C HIS A 174 -0.35 -14.45 16.08
N LYS A 175 -0.51 -13.88 17.26
CA LYS A 175 0.28 -12.74 17.73
C LYS A 175 1.70 -13.16 18.06
N PHE A 176 2.60 -12.18 18.13
CA PHE A 176 3.93 -12.36 18.68
C PHE A 176 3.88 -12.19 20.20
N ASP A 177 4.68 -12.99 20.92
CA ASP A 177 4.64 -13.07 22.38
C ASP A 177 5.77 -12.27 23.04
N SER A 178 6.80 -11.93 22.27
CA SER A 178 8.01 -11.31 22.76
C SER A 178 8.63 -10.40 21.71
N CYS A 179 9.43 -9.45 22.19
CA CYS A 179 10.21 -8.54 21.39
C CYS A 179 11.63 -8.44 21.97
N GLU A 180 12.65 -8.49 21.12
CA GLU A 180 14.06 -8.41 21.51
C GLU A 180 14.88 -7.64 20.47
N MET A 181 15.96 -7.00 20.93
CA MET A 181 16.87 -6.28 20.02
C MET A 181 17.72 -7.29 19.23
N ARG A 182 17.68 -7.20 17.90
CA ARG A 182 18.54 -7.99 17.01
C ARG A 182 19.17 -7.11 15.94
N GLU A 183 20.18 -7.66 15.28
CA GLU A 183 20.87 -7.03 14.16
C GLU A 183 19.99 -7.03 12.91
N PHE A 184 19.93 -5.89 12.23
CA PHE A 184 19.33 -5.72 10.91
C PHE A 184 20.41 -5.24 9.93
N HIS A 185 20.59 -5.97 8.83
CA HIS A 185 21.62 -5.73 7.83
C HIS A 185 21.06 -4.89 6.67
N LYS A 186 21.37 -3.59 6.64
CA LYS A 186 20.91 -2.67 5.59
C LYS A 186 21.69 -2.84 4.28
N LEU A 187 21.07 -2.41 3.18
CA LEU A 187 21.79 -2.22 1.92
C LEU A 187 22.85 -1.12 2.08
N PRO A 188 24.08 -1.31 1.58
CA PRO A 188 25.09 -0.27 1.59
C PRO A 188 24.63 0.96 0.80
N GLU A 189 24.75 2.16 1.37
CA GLU A 189 24.40 3.44 0.72
C GLU A 189 25.12 3.63 -0.64
N ASN A 190 26.28 3.00 -0.83
CA ASN A 190 27.11 3.12 -2.03
C ASN A 190 26.82 2.07 -3.13
N LYS A 191 25.87 1.14 -2.94
CA LYS A 191 25.41 0.26 -4.02
C LYS A 191 24.29 0.95 -4.80
N THR A 192 24.65 1.97 -5.58
CA THR A 192 23.92 2.27 -6.80
C THR A 192 24.11 1.04 -7.70
N VAL A 193 23.15 0.12 -7.72
CA VAL A 193 23.17 -1.10 -8.55
C VAL A 193 22.92 -0.69 -10.00
N CYS A 194 23.87 0.03 -10.58
CA CYS A 194 23.94 0.43 -11.98
C CYS A 194 25.35 0.98 -12.23
N LYS A 195 26.36 0.09 -12.24
CA LYS A 195 27.51 0.12 -13.16
C LYS A 195 28.45 -1.02 -12.81
N GLU A 196 28.69 -1.85 -13.81
CA GLU A 196 29.79 -2.80 -13.90
C GLU A 196 31.12 -2.07 -13.71
N LYS A 197 31.50 -1.81 -12.46
CA LYS A 197 32.89 -1.59 -12.07
C LYS A 197 33.08 -2.28 -10.74
N GLU A 198 34.01 -3.22 -10.74
CA GLU A 198 34.56 -3.89 -9.58
C GLU A 198 34.68 -2.91 -8.41
N SER A 199 33.72 -2.93 -7.50
CA SER A 199 33.74 -2.10 -6.30
C SER A 199 33.77 -3.04 -5.11
N LYS A 200 34.84 -2.88 -4.32
CA LYS A 200 35.15 -3.61 -3.10
C LYS A 200 33.90 -3.78 -2.25
N SER A 201 33.75 -4.97 -1.67
CA SER A 201 32.72 -5.31 -0.69
C SER A 201 32.72 -4.28 0.46
N SER A 202 31.89 -3.24 0.34
CA SER A 202 31.45 -2.47 1.48
C SER A 202 30.50 -3.37 2.26
N ASP A 203 30.91 -3.75 3.48
CA ASP A 203 30.10 -4.54 4.40
C ASP A 203 28.73 -3.88 4.61
N PRO A 204 27.65 -4.67 4.76
CA PRO A 204 26.33 -4.13 5.04
C PRO A 204 26.34 -3.32 6.33
N GLU A 205 25.67 -2.15 6.34
CA GLU A 205 25.48 -1.37 7.56
C GLU A 205 24.59 -2.18 8.51
N VAL A 206 25.09 -2.49 9.70
CA VAL A 206 24.32 -3.24 10.72
C VAL A 206 23.75 -2.26 11.74
N VAL A 207 22.44 -2.36 11.98
CA VAL A 207 21.74 -1.57 13.00
C VAL A 207 20.97 -2.48 13.94
N LEU A 208 20.84 -2.09 15.21
CA LEU A 208 20.01 -2.81 16.15
C LEU A 208 18.56 -2.33 16.08
N GLN A 209 17.61 -3.26 16.04
CA GLN A 209 16.18 -3.00 16.03
C GLN A 209 15.43 -4.04 16.85
N ASN A 210 14.22 -3.68 17.31
CA ASN A 210 13.23 -4.61 17.85
C ASN A 210 12.79 -5.66 16.82
N PHE A 211 12.88 -6.93 17.19
CA PHE A 211 12.32 -8.06 16.46
C PHE A 211 11.34 -8.81 17.35
N MET A 212 10.23 -9.17 16.75
CA MET A 212 9.14 -9.89 17.36
C MET A 212 9.30 -11.38 17.09
N LYS A 213 9.05 -12.20 18.11
CA LYS A 213 9.06 -13.66 18.01
C LYS A 213 7.79 -14.27 18.57
N GLN A 214 7.30 -15.31 17.90
CA GLN A 214 6.19 -16.13 18.39
C GLN A 214 6.76 -17.19 19.32
N GLY A 215 6.31 -17.24 20.56
CA GLY A 215 6.79 -18.23 21.53
C GLY A 215 6.42 -19.66 21.11
N GLU A 216 5.30 -19.82 20.39
CA GLU A 216 4.84 -21.11 19.87
C GLU A 216 4.96 -21.21 18.35
N LYS A 217 5.59 -22.29 17.86
CA LYS A 217 5.68 -22.58 16.42
C LYS A 217 4.29 -22.83 15.83
N LYS A 218 3.88 -22.00 14.89
CA LYS A 218 2.60 -22.13 14.17
C LYS A 218 2.83 -22.63 12.74
N LYS A 219 1.76 -23.06 12.08
CA LYS A 219 1.83 -23.39 10.66
C LYS A 219 1.57 -22.14 9.81
N TYR A 220 2.49 -21.86 8.90
CA TYR A 220 2.39 -20.80 7.92
C TYR A 220 2.59 -21.34 6.52
N TRP A 221 2.09 -20.59 5.54
CA TRP A 221 2.58 -20.77 4.18
C TRP A 221 3.93 -20.09 4.11
N SER A 222 4.97 -20.87 3.90
CA SER A 222 6.33 -20.39 3.84
C SER A 222 7.12 -21.06 2.72
N LEU A 223 8.13 -20.36 2.25
CA LEU A 223 9.04 -20.82 1.22
C LEU A 223 10.45 -20.41 1.62
N GLU A 224 11.38 -21.34 1.49
CA GLU A 224 12.81 -21.07 1.56
C GLU A 224 13.47 -21.77 0.38
N ASN A 225 14.19 -21.01 -0.44
CA ASN A 225 15.01 -21.53 -1.54
C ASN A 225 16.44 -20.95 -1.44
N GLU A 226 17.25 -21.08 -2.48
CA GLU A 226 18.64 -20.57 -2.49
C GLU A 226 18.70 -19.03 -2.51
N ASP A 227 17.68 -18.39 -3.09
CA ASP A 227 17.68 -16.96 -3.37
C ASP A 227 17.05 -16.12 -2.26
N PHE A 228 15.95 -16.59 -1.68
CA PHE A 228 15.09 -15.84 -0.77
C PHE A 228 14.28 -16.73 0.20
N ILE A 229 13.75 -16.09 1.23
CA ILE A 229 12.71 -16.62 2.10
C ILE A 229 11.41 -15.85 1.90
N ALA A 230 10.28 -16.53 2.09
CA ALA A 230 8.97 -15.92 2.03
C ALA A 230 8.04 -16.49 3.10
N ILE A 231 7.16 -15.65 3.63
CA ILE A 231 6.13 -16.05 4.58
C ILE A 231 4.81 -15.35 4.28
N GLU A 232 3.71 -16.06 4.50
CA GLU A 232 2.37 -15.49 4.56
C GLU A 232 1.78 -15.67 5.96
N MET A 233 1.52 -14.55 6.63
CA MET A 233 0.93 -14.48 7.97
C MET A 233 -0.54 -13.99 7.88
N PRO A 234 -1.53 -14.83 8.17
CA PRO A 234 -2.93 -14.43 8.12
C PRO A 234 -3.31 -13.49 9.27
N TYR A 235 -4.23 -12.56 8.98
CA TYR A 235 -4.89 -11.77 10.02
C TYR A 235 -6.10 -12.52 10.60
N LYS A 236 -6.46 -12.16 11.84
CA LYS A 236 -7.59 -12.71 12.55
C LYS A 236 -8.90 -12.26 11.89
N ASP A 237 -9.84 -13.20 11.74
CA ASP A 237 -11.19 -12.95 11.25
C ASP A 237 -11.25 -12.13 9.94
N SER A 238 -10.25 -12.31 9.09
CA SER A 238 -10.06 -11.53 7.86
C SER A 238 -9.69 -12.41 6.67
N SER A 239 -10.06 -11.95 5.46
CA SER A 239 -9.59 -12.50 4.19
C SER A 239 -8.18 -12.01 3.82
N LEU A 240 -7.62 -11.11 4.63
CA LEU A 240 -6.32 -10.49 4.42
C LEU A 240 -5.20 -11.34 5.04
N SER A 241 -4.05 -11.35 4.36
CA SER A 241 -2.78 -11.85 4.89
C SER A 241 -1.67 -10.83 4.65
N PHE A 242 -0.69 -10.78 5.55
CA PHE A 242 0.59 -10.14 5.30
C PHE A 242 1.53 -11.14 4.64
N VAL A 243 2.22 -10.71 3.59
CA VAL A 243 3.18 -11.51 2.83
C VAL A 243 4.49 -10.76 2.82
N ALA A 244 5.59 -11.42 3.15
CA ALA A 244 6.92 -10.85 3.11
C ALA A 244 7.87 -11.75 2.35
N LEU A 245 8.71 -11.15 1.51
CA LEU A 245 9.79 -11.78 0.76
C LEU A 245 11.09 -11.05 1.07
N MET A 246 12.08 -11.81 1.50
CA MET A 246 13.39 -11.28 1.85
C MET A 246 14.46 -12.10 1.14
N PRO A 247 15.41 -11.48 0.43
CA PRO A 247 16.53 -12.21 -0.15
C PRO A 247 17.32 -12.88 0.96
N LYS A 248 17.99 -14.01 0.68
CA LYS A 248 18.96 -14.60 1.62
C LYS A 248 20.28 -13.87 1.62
N ASN A 249 20.68 -13.37 0.44
CA ASN A 249 21.86 -12.56 0.24
C ASN A 249 21.43 -11.22 -0.35
N LEU A 250 21.89 -10.09 0.19
CA LEU A 250 21.56 -8.75 -0.31
C LEU A 250 21.80 -8.57 -1.83
N ASN A 251 22.73 -9.33 -2.42
CA ASN A 251 22.97 -9.31 -3.88
C ASN A 251 21.77 -9.87 -4.69
N ASN A 252 20.85 -10.60 -4.06
CA ASN A 252 19.66 -11.18 -4.69
C ASN A 252 18.46 -10.23 -4.67
N TRP A 253 18.64 -8.95 -4.30
CA TRP A 253 17.55 -7.97 -4.26
C TRP A 253 16.79 -7.87 -5.59
N GLU A 254 17.50 -7.86 -6.72
CA GLU A 254 16.86 -7.80 -8.05
C GLU A 254 16.08 -9.07 -8.39
N ILE A 255 16.50 -10.23 -7.87
CA ILE A 255 15.76 -11.50 -8.02
C ILE A 255 14.44 -11.40 -7.25
N VAL A 256 14.48 -10.95 -6.00
CA VAL A 256 13.29 -10.76 -5.17
C VAL A 256 12.35 -9.72 -5.79
N LYS A 257 12.89 -8.62 -6.31
CA LYS A 257 12.11 -7.60 -7.03
C LYS A 257 11.42 -8.18 -8.26
N LYS A 258 12.12 -8.96 -9.07
CA LYS A 258 11.55 -9.63 -10.25
C LYS A 258 10.44 -10.61 -9.89
N GLU A 259 10.64 -11.45 -8.87
CA GLU A 259 9.61 -12.39 -8.41
C GLU A 259 8.41 -11.63 -7.83
N PHE A 260 8.62 -10.57 -7.05
CA PHE A 260 7.52 -9.86 -6.40
C PHE A 260 6.74 -8.93 -7.32
N CYS A 261 7.37 -8.36 -8.36
CA CYS A 261 6.79 -7.32 -9.22
C CYS A 261 6.36 -7.82 -10.61
N SER A 262 6.50 -9.12 -10.91
CA SER A 262 5.98 -9.71 -12.16
C SER A 262 4.76 -10.57 -11.86
N LEU A 263 3.77 -10.61 -12.77
CA LEU A 263 2.56 -11.42 -12.55
C LEU A 263 2.90 -12.91 -12.39
N GLU A 264 3.80 -13.40 -13.22
CA GLU A 264 4.28 -14.79 -13.17
C GLU A 264 5.03 -15.07 -11.87
N GLY A 265 6.01 -14.25 -11.52
CA GLY A 265 6.76 -14.37 -10.28
C GLY A 265 5.88 -14.30 -9.04
N PHE A 266 4.95 -13.34 -9.00
CA PHE A 266 4.06 -13.14 -7.87
C PHE A 266 3.20 -14.39 -7.66
N LYS A 267 2.59 -14.92 -8.73
CA LYS A 267 1.83 -16.19 -8.69
C LYS A 267 2.71 -17.40 -8.33
N ASN A 268 3.94 -17.44 -8.84
CA ASN A 268 4.93 -18.50 -8.61
C ASN A 268 5.36 -18.59 -7.14
N VAL A 269 5.53 -17.45 -6.47
CA VAL A 269 5.85 -17.39 -5.04
C VAL A 269 4.75 -18.07 -4.22
N PHE A 270 3.48 -17.70 -4.44
CA PHE A 270 2.37 -18.30 -3.69
C PHE A 270 2.17 -19.78 -4.01
N SER A 271 2.39 -20.21 -5.26
CA SER A 271 2.23 -21.62 -5.64
C SER A 271 3.31 -22.54 -5.06
N LYS A 272 4.51 -21.99 -4.81
CA LYS A 272 5.65 -22.74 -4.23
C LYS A 272 5.66 -22.76 -2.70
N MET A 273 4.92 -21.87 -2.03
CA MET A 273 4.82 -21.90 -0.57
C MET A 273 4.21 -23.21 -0.09
N LYS A 274 4.74 -23.73 1.02
CA LYS A 274 4.26 -24.95 1.67
C LYS A 274 3.65 -24.58 3.02
N PHE A 275 2.55 -25.24 3.38
CA PHE A 275 1.93 -25.07 4.69
C PHE A 275 2.65 -25.93 5.73
N GLN A 276 3.55 -25.31 6.50
CA GLN A 276 4.48 -26.02 7.37
C GLN A 276 4.72 -25.26 8.68
N TYR A 277 5.25 -25.96 9.70
CA TYR A 277 5.58 -25.32 10.97
C TYR A 277 6.74 -24.34 10.75
N THR A 278 6.50 -23.07 11.07
CA THR A 278 7.44 -21.98 10.88
C THR A 278 7.48 -21.12 12.14
N ASP A 279 8.69 -20.70 12.51
CA ASP A 279 8.97 -19.80 13.62
C ASP A 279 9.49 -18.48 13.03
N PRO A 280 8.61 -17.48 12.78
CA PRO A 280 9.01 -16.20 12.21
C PRO A 280 9.63 -15.29 13.27
N ILE A 281 10.80 -14.73 12.94
CA ILE A 281 11.46 -13.65 13.68
C ILE A 281 11.39 -12.41 12.79
N PHE A 282 10.61 -11.40 13.18
CA PHE A 282 10.18 -10.33 12.28
C PHE A 282 10.41 -8.94 12.88
N PRO A 283 10.94 -7.95 12.15
CA PRO A 283 11.18 -6.63 12.70
C PRO A 283 9.87 -5.90 13.04
N GLU A 284 9.83 -5.23 14.19
CA GLU A 284 8.79 -4.26 14.53
C GLU A 284 9.09 -2.94 13.84
N PHE A 285 8.18 -2.41 13.01
CA PHE A 285 8.44 -1.15 12.30
C PHE A 285 7.19 -0.31 12.10
N GLN A 286 7.40 1.01 12.08
CA GLN A 286 6.39 1.99 11.76
C GLN A 286 6.98 3.04 10.82
N PHE A 287 6.29 3.36 9.74
CA PHE A 287 6.65 4.47 8.87
C PHE A 287 5.43 5.01 8.11
N GLU A 288 5.56 6.25 7.66
CA GLU A 288 4.56 6.96 6.87
C GLU A 288 5.09 7.21 5.46
N SER A 289 4.25 6.95 4.45
CA SER A 289 4.54 7.24 3.05
C SER A 289 3.50 8.22 2.52
N GLU A 290 3.97 9.34 1.98
CA GLU A 290 3.16 10.28 1.21
C GLU A 290 3.69 10.32 -0.23
N ILE A 291 2.87 9.89 -1.19
CA ILE A 291 3.25 9.79 -2.59
C ILE A 291 2.25 10.59 -3.43
N ASP A 292 2.79 11.48 -4.29
CA ASP A 292 2.06 12.06 -5.39
C ASP A 292 2.04 11.06 -6.56
N ILE A 293 0.91 10.38 -6.72
CA ILE A 293 0.74 9.30 -7.69
C ILE A 293 1.04 9.77 -9.12
N LEU A 294 0.70 11.01 -9.46
CA LEU A 294 0.88 11.54 -10.81
C LEU A 294 2.34 11.92 -11.11
N LYS A 295 3.16 12.11 -10.07
CA LYS A 295 4.57 12.47 -10.21
C LYS A 295 5.54 11.31 -10.05
N SER A 296 5.08 10.12 -9.65
CA SER A 296 5.96 8.95 -9.55
C SER A 296 6.50 8.55 -10.94
N ALA A 297 7.81 8.68 -11.12
CA ALA A 297 8.51 8.95 -12.37
C ALA A 297 8.51 7.86 -13.47
N LYS A 298 7.93 6.68 -13.25
CA LYS A 298 7.96 5.57 -14.24
C LYS A 298 6.60 5.10 -14.77
N LEU A 299 5.49 5.74 -14.37
CA LEU A 299 4.19 5.58 -15.02
C LEU A 299 3.92 6.70 -16.03
N THR A 300 4.94 7.21 -16.73
CA THR A 300 4.86 8.40 -17.58
C THR A 300 3.67 8.37 -18.53
N ASP A 301 3.42 7.25 -19.21
CA ASP A 301 2.35 7.15 -20.21
C ASP A 301 0.95 7.21 -19.58
N ILE A 302 0.79 6.64 -18.39
CA ILE A 302 -0.47 6.62 -17.65
C ILE A 302 -0.69 7.96 -16.97
N ASN A 303 0.33 8.51 -16.32
CA ASN A 303 0.27 9.79 -15.64
C ASN A 303 0.08 10.93 -16.64
N GLU A 304 0.74 10.90 -17.80
CA GLU A 304 0.50 11.85 -18.89
C GLU A 304 -0.94 11.75 -19.40
N THR A 305 -1.46 10.53 -19.54
CA THR A 305 -2.85 10.30 -19.94
C THR A 305 -3.82 10.87 -18.90
N LEU A 306 -3.61 10.62 -17.61
CA LEU A 306 -4.45 11.13 -16.52
C LEU A 306 -4.32 12.66 -16.37
N ASN A 307 -3.12 13.23 -16.55
CA ASN A 307 -2.87 14.67 -16.50
C ASN A 307 -3.56 15.43 -17.65
N ASN A 308 -3.77 14.77 -18.79
CA ASN A 308 -4.42 15.35 -19.96
C ASN A 308 -5.93 15.11 -20.02
N LEU A 309 -6.48 14.41 -19.02
CA LEU A 309 -7.88 14.01 -19.00
C LEU A 309 -8.81 15.23 -18.88
N ALA A 310 -9.74 15.36 -19.83
CA ALA A 310 -10.75 16.41 -19.76
C ALA A 310 -11.73 16.11 -18.63
N ILE A 311 -11.96 17.08 -17.75
CA ILE A 311 -12.79 16.94 -16.54
C ILE A 311 -14.03 17.85 -16.56
N ASN A 312 -14.51 18.12 -17.76
CA ASN A 312 -15.72 18.90 -18.02
C ASN A 312 -16.98 18.29 -17.39
N ASN A 313 -16.95 17.01 -16.97
CA ASN A 313 -18.05 16.37 -16.24
C ASN A 313 -17.91 16.54 -14.72
N MET A 314 -16.74 16.93 -14.22
CA MET A 314 -16.48 17.20 -12.80
C MET A 314 -16.78 18.67 -12.45
N MET A 315 -16.23 19.61 -13.22
CA MET A 315 -16.29 21.04 -12.90
C MET A 315 -16.75 21.85 -14.11
N GLU A 316 -17.54 22.88 -13.86
CA GLU A 316 -18.01 23.79 -14.91
C GLU A 316 -16.89 24.75 -15.35
N GLY A 317 -16.78 25.01 -16.65
CA GLY A 317 -15.76 25.93 -17.21
C GLY A 317 -14.31 25.41 -17.22
N VAL A 318 -14.01 24.28 -16.58
CA VAL A 318 -12.65 23.70 -16.53
C VAL A 318 -12.49 22.59 -17.57
N LYS A 319 -11.72 22.86 -18.62
CA LYS A 319 -11.43 21.87 -19.67
C LYS A 319 -10.29 20.92 -19.29
N LYS A 320 -9.30 21.41 -18.53
CA LYS A 320 -8.16 20.65 -18.01
C LYS A 320 -7.87 21.12 -16.59
N ALA A 321 -7.61 20.19 -15.68
CA ALA A 321 -7.17 20.50 -14.33
C ALA A 321 -5.80 19.87 -14.05
N ASN A 322 -4.96 20.60 -13.33
CA ASN A 322 -3.75 20.04 -12.74
C ASN A 322 -4.15 19.32 -11.46
N PHE A 323 -4.32 18.00 -11.55
CA PHE A 323 -4.60 17.19 -10.37
C PHE A 323 -3.32 17.01 -9.56
N LYS A 324 -3.44 17.18 -8.25
CA LYS A 324 -2.51 16.59 -7.29
C LYS A 324 -3.23 15.42 -6.66
N ILE A 325 -2.64 14.22 -6.74
CA ILE A 325 -3.23 13.00 -6.17
C ILE A 325 -2.28 12.50 -5.11
N ASN A 326 -2.58 12.89 -3.87
CA ASN A 326 -1.79 12.47 -2.72
C ASN A 326 -2.38 11.19 -2.15
N GLN A 327 -1.55 10.16 -2.07
CA GLN A 327 -1.80 8.95 -1.30
C GLN A 327 -0.95 9.00 -0.05
N LYS A 328 -1.62 8.94 1.11
CA LYS A 328 -0.98 8.91 2.42
C LYS A 328 -1.30 7.59 3.11
N ILE A 329 -0.25 6.88 3.52
CA ILE A 329 -0.33 5.56 4.15
C ILE A 329 0.55 5.58 5.39
N LEU A 330 -0.04 5.20 6.52
CA LEU A 330 0.69 4.88 7.74
C LEU A 330 0.69 3.36 7.89
N ILE A 331 1.87 2.76 8.00
CA ILE A 331 2.03 1.35 8.34
C ILE A 331 2.75 1.22 9.67
N ASP A 332 2.24 0.32 10.51
CA ASP A 332 2.75 0.03 11.85
C ASP A 332 2.56 -1.47 12.05
N VAL A 333 3.67 -2.19 12.05
CA VAL A 333 3.74 -3.64 12.20
C VAL A 333 4.33 -3.91 13.59
N ASN A 334 3.51 -4.50 14.46
CA ASN A 334 3.85 -4.82 15.85
C ASN A 334 3.31 -6.20 16.26
N GLU A 335 3.50 -6.57 17.54
CA GLU A 335 3.24 -7.92 18.03
C GLU A 335 1.76 -8.31 17.96
N ASN A 336 0.88 -7.31 17.94
CA ASN A 336 -0.56 -7.51 17.88
C ASN A 336 -1.09 -7.60 16.44
N GLY A 337 -0.45 -6.94 15.49
CA GLY A 337 -0.97 -6.83 14.13
C GLY A 337 -0.35 -5.71 13.31
N THR A 338 -1.13 -5.23 12.35
CA THR A 338 -0.89 -3.96 11.67
C THR A 338 -1.86 -2.92 12.23
N LEU A 339 -1.38 -2.03 13.11
CA LEU A 339 -2.12 -1.06 13.94
C LEU A 339 -3.28 -1.61 14.80
N ALA A 340 -3.00 -2.01 16.06
CA ALA A 340 -3.98 -2.32 17.12
C ALA A 340 -3.51 -1.94 18.53
N THR A 341 -4.46 -1.81 19.47
CA THR A 341 -4.32 -1.31 20.85
C THR A 341 -4.36 -2.48 21.87
N VAL A 342 -3.55 -2.37 22.93
CA VAL A 342 -3.04 -3.42 23.84
C VAL A 342 -4.08 -4.39 24.46
N ALA A 343 -3.75 -5.70 24.46
CA ALA A 343 -4.13 -6.67 25.51
C ALA A 343 -3.21 -7.92 25.46
N THR A 344 -2.62 -8.27 26.62
CA THR A 344 -1.63 -9.35 26.78
C THR A 344 -2.22 -10.56 27.52
N THR A 345 -2.01 -11.78 27.02
CA THR A 345 -2.27 -13.04 27.74
C THR A 345 -1.19 -14.06 27.37
N GLY A 346 -0.61 -14.75 28.36
CA GLY A 346 0.41 -15.78 28.15
C GLY A 346 -0.08 -17.19 28.45
N THR A 347 0.37 -18.16 27.66
CA THR A 347 0.20 -19.61 27.88
C THR A 347 1.49 -20.35 27.51
N CYS A 348 1.76 -21.49 28.14
CA CYS A 348 2.95 -22.32 27.95
C CYS A 348 2.53 -23.76 27.61
N PHE A 349 3.21 -24.40 26.65
CA PHE A 349 3.05 -25.83 26.35
C PHE A 349 4.37 -26.53 26.02
N ASP A 350 4.35 -27.85 26.20
CA ASP A 350 5.48 -28.80 26.23
C ASP A 350 6.06 -29.16 24.84
N GLY A 351 7.37 -29.44 24.82
CA GLY A 351 8.23 -29.53 23.65
C GLY A 351 8.51 -30.96 23.18
N GLY A 352 7.83 -31.37 22.10
CA GLY A 352 8.28 -32.50 21.27
C GLY A 352 9.08 -32.01 20.05
N PRO A 353 10.04 -32.79 19.52
CA PRO A 353 10.81 -32.40 18.35
C PRO A 353 9.92 -32.48 17.10
N LYS A 354 9.43 -31.33 16.64
CA LYS A 354 8.94 -31.16 15.28
C LYS A 354 10.09 -30.50 14.49
N GLN A 355 10.42 -30.98 13.30
CA GLN A 355 11.23 -30.16 12.39
C GLN A 355 10.40 -28.91 12.06
N TRP A 356 10.92 -27.72 12.34
CA TRP A 356 10.30 -26.43 12.00
C TRP A 356 11.28 -25.59 11.19
N LEU A 357 10.73 -24.67 10.42
CA LEU A 357 11.49 -23.70 9.64
C LEU A 357 11.61 -22.41 10.46
N GLU A 358 12.81 -22.04 10.89
CA GLU A 358 13.04 -20.72 11.50
C GLU A 358 13.30 -19.71 10.37
N LEU A 359 12.51 -18.64 10.31
CA LEU A 359 12.63 -17.61 9.28
C LEU A 359 12.88 -16.25 9.93
N GLU A 360 14.12 -15.78 9.85
CA GLU A 360 14.53 -14.49 10.38
C GLU A 360 14.56 -13.43 9.28
N PHE A 361 13.78 -12.37 9.47
CA PHE A 361 13.60 -11.29 8.50
C PHE A 361 14.49 -10.08 8.81
N ASN A 362 15.82 -10.28 8.84
CA ASN A 362 16.80 -9.32 9.34
C ASN A 362 17.51 -8.47 8.28
N GLN A 363 16.95 -8.35 7.08
CA GLN A 363 17.51 -7.52 6.02
C GLN A 363 16.36 -6.95 5.15
N PRO A 364 16.65 -6.02 4.22
CA PRO A 364 15.64 -5.41 3.38
C PRO A 364 14.71 -6.42 2.72
N MET A 365 13.42 -6.12 2.74
CA MET A 365 12.38 -7.02 2.28
C MET A 365 11.31 -6.28 1.50
N LEU A 366 10.61 -7.02 0.65
CA LEU A 366 9.36 -6.58 0.03
C LEU A 366 8.20 -7.23 0.79
N PHE A 367 7.12 -6.47 1.00
CA PHE A 367 5.93 -6.99 1.64
C PHE A 367 4.66 -6.52 0.92
N SER A 368 3.58 -7.29 1.10
CA SER A 368 2.25 -6.91 0.65
C SER A 368 1.20 -7.39 1.64
N ILE A 369 0.14 -6.60 1.78
CA ILE A 369 -1.10 -7.06 2.40
C ILE A 369 -2.02 -7.45 1.25
N VAL A 370 -2.35 -8.74 1.18
CA VAL A 370 -3.12 -9.32 0.09
C VAL A 370 -4.50 -9.75 0.58
N MET A 371 -5.53 -9.49 -0.22
CA MET A 371 -6.82 -10.14 -0.08
C MET A 371 -6.81 -11.45 -0.86
N LYS A 372 -7.31 -12.51 -0.23
CA LYS A 372 -7.50 -13.79 -0.89
C LYS A 372 -8.96 -14.14 -0.95
N ASP A 373 -9.36 -14.77 -2.05
CA ASP A 373 -10.60 -15.52 -2.04
C ASP A 373 -10.44 -16.87 -1.34
N LYS A 374 -11.56 -17.51 -0.96
CA LYS A 374 -11.55 -18.81 -0.25
C LYS A 374 -10.81 -19.91 -1.03
N SER A 375 -10.78 -19.84 -2.36
CA SER A 375 -10.06 -20.77 -3.24
C SER A 375 -8.54 -20.51 -3.29
N ARG A 376 -8.06 -19.34 -2.83
CA ARG A 376 -6.68 -18.84 -3.00
C ARG A 376 -6.21 -18.71 -4.46
N GLU A 377 -7.11 -18.81 -5.42
CA GLU A 377 -6.80 -18.62 -6.85
C GLU A 377 -6.65 -17.13 -7.21
N GLU A 378 -7.34 -16.26 -6.48
CA GLU A 378 -7.30 -14.82 -6.65
C GLU A 378 -6.61 -14.18 -5.44
N ILE A 379 -5.43 -13.62 -5.68
CA ILE A 379 -4.60 -12.93 -4.68
C ILE A 379 -4.45 -11.49 -5.13
N LEU A 380 -5.12 -10.58 -4.44
CA LEU A 380 -5.16 -9.17 -4.77
C LEU A 380 -4.29 -8.36 -3.80
N PRO A 381 -3.21 -7.70 -4.25
CA PRO A 381 -2.44 -6.80 -3.41
C PRO A 381 -3.25 -5.54 -3.08
N ILE A 382 -3.49 -5.30 -1.80
CA ILE A 382 -4.17 -4.09 -1.29
C ILE A 382 -3.16 -3.01 -0.93
N ILE A 383 -2.05 -3.45 -0.33
CA ILE A 383 -0.88 -2.63 0.04
C ILE A 383 0.37 -3.35 -0.44
N MET A 384 1.34 -2.62 -0.95
CA MET A 384 2.67 -3.12 -1.29
C MET A 384 3.72 -2.16 -0.76
N GLY A 385 4.82 -2.67 -0.22
CA GLY A 385 5.88 -1.83 0.34
C GLY A 385 7.22 -2.54 0.40
N ASN A 386 8.27 -1.75 0.54
CA ASN A 386 9.61 -2.20 0.90
C ASN A 386 9.94 -1.72 2.31
N TYR A 387 10.61 -2.57 3.06
CA TYR A 387 11.20 -2.20 4.34
C TYR A 387 12.72 -2.29 4.21
N MET A 388 13.40 -1.15 4.34
CA MET A 388 14.86 -1.03 4.14
C MET A 388 15.63 -0.92 5.47
N GLY A 389 14.93 -1.12 6.59
CA GLY A 389 15.45 -0.94 7.94
C GLY A 389 14.93 0.34 8.62
N PRO A 390 15.31 0.55 9.89
CA PRO A 390 14.82 1.67 10.67
C PRO A 390 15.44 2.97 10.16
N GLU A 391 14.61 4.01 9.99
CA GLU A 391 15.11 5.33 9.65
C GLU A 391 15.86 5.93 10.85
N LYS A 392 16.96 6.65 10.61
CA LYS A 392 17.57 7.49 11.64
C LYS A 392 16.52 8.53 12.02
N LYS A 393 16.01 8.47 13.26
CA LYS A 393 15.02 9.45 13.77
C LYS A 393 15.54 10.85 13.43
N LYS A 394 14.86 11.53 12.50
CA LYS A 394 15.04 12.98 12.35
C LYS A 394 14.57 13.56 13.67
N GLU A 395 15.47 14.17 14.43
CA GLU A 395 15.09 15.02 15.55
C GLU A 395 14.06 16.02 15.02
N LEU A 396 12.81 15.86 15.43
CA LEU A 396 11.75 16.81 15.19
C LEU A 396 12.17 18.10 15.90
N LYS A 397 12.66 19.07 15.14
CA LYS A 397 12.84 20.45 15.60
C LYS A 397 11.52 21.20 15.57
#